data_AF-A0AAV2UT46-F1
#
_entry.id   AF-A0AAV2UT46-F1
#
_cell.length_a   1.000
_cell.length_b   1.000
_cell.length_c   1.000
_cell.angle_alpha   90.00
_cell.angle_beta   90.00
_cell.angle_gamma   90.00
#
_symmetry.space_group_name_H-M   'P 1'
#
loop_
_entity.id
_entity.type
_entity.pdbx_description
1 polymer ?
#
loop_
_entity_poly.entity_id
_entity_poly.type
_entity_poly.pdbx_seq_one_letter_code
_entity_poly.pdbx_strand_id
1 'polypeptide(L)'
;MKFKPGKSGNPSGRPKGSRNSQTQLLKLLEPHAEKLINKMVQEALDGNDAALRLCIERLLPKAQRKSMEINLAVLNEEDITSPTTIFPIILNEILTGNITPDDGKKIIRLIEEQQLRTQLL
;
A
#
# COMPACT_ATOMS: atom_id res chain seq x y z
N MET A 1 -21.59 -23.59 20.07
CA MET A 1 -22.88 -23.60 19.37
C MET A 1 -22.71 -22.90 18.01
N LYS A 2 -23.02 -23.56 16.89
CA LYS A 2 -22.99 -22.93 15.55
C LYS A 2 -24.31 -22.17 15.34
N PHE A 3 -24.24 -20.90 14.93
CA PHE A 3 -25.42 -20.12 14.58
C PHE A 3 -26.12 -20.72 13.34
N LYS A 4 -27.46 -20.66 13.30
CA LYS A 4 -28.23 -21.12 12.15
C LYS A 4 -27.96 -20.19 10.95
N PRO A 5 -27.75 -20.73 9.73
CA PRO A 5 -27.63 -19.90 8.54
C PRO A 5 -28.85 -18.97 8.43
N GLY A 6 -28.59 -17.68 8.18
CA GLY A 6 -29.63 -16.65 8.09
C GLY A 6 -30.11 -16.06 9.43
N LYS A 7 -29.62 -16.54 10.58
CA LYS A 7 -30.00 -16.00 11.90
C LYS A 7 -28.78 -15.44 12.62
N SER A 8 -28.76 -14.11 12.81
CA SER A 8 -27.71 -13.43 13.58
C SER A 8 -27.63 -14.03 14.99
N GLY A 9 -26.40 -14.24 15.47
CA GLY A 9 -26.14 -14.66 16.84
C GLY A 9 -26.43 -13.59 17.88
N ASN A 10 -26.49 -12.33 17.47
CA ASN A 10 -26.93 -11.20 18.27
C ASN A 10 -28.19 -10.60 17.63
N PRO A 11 -29.40 -10.94 18.12
CA PRO A 11 -30.66 -10.40 17.61
C PRO A 11 -30.82 -8.89 17.90
N SER A 12 -30.12 -8.35 18.90
CA SER A 12 -30.01 -6.90 19.18
C SER A 12 -28.80 -6.26 18.49
N GLY A 13 -28.19 -6.96 17.53
CA GLY A 13 -27.08 -6.46 16.74
C GLY A 13 -27.48 -5.24 15.90
N ARG A 14 -26.49 -4.70 15.18
CA ARG A 14 -26.67 -3.49 14.38
C ARG A 14 -27.90 -3.61 13.44
N PRO A 15 -28.92 -2.71 13.57
CA PRO A 15 -30.17 -2.82 12.82
C PRO A 15 -29.94 -2.82 11.31
N LYS A 16 -30.71 -3.63 10.58
CA LYS A 16 -30.70 -3.64 9.11
C LYS A 16 -31.08 -2.25 8.60
N GLY A 17 -30.24 -1.66 7.75
CA GLY A 17 -30.44 -0.31 7.21
C GLY A 17 -29.86 0.84 8.06
N SER A 18 -29.24 0.55 9.21
CA SER A 18 -28.54 1.56 10.00
C SER A 18 -27.35 2.15 9.24
N ARG A 19 -27.42 3.46 8.94
CA ARG A 19 -26.33 4.19 8.28
C ARG A 19 -25.12 4.27 9.20
N ASN A 20 -23.92 4.07 8.64
CA ASN A 20 -22.67 4.25 9.37
C ASN A 20 -22.60 5.69 9.90
N SER A 21 -22.23 5.86 11.18
CA SER A 21 -22.05 7.16 11.82
C SER A 21 -21.07 8.03 11.03
N GLN A 22 -19.99 7.43 10.51
CA GLN A 22 -19.03 8.12 9.65
C GLN A 22 -19.68 8.70 8.39
N THR A 23 -20.55 7.93 7.73
CA THR A 23 -21.26 8.39 6.52
C THR A 23 -22.21 9.54 6.84
N GLN A 24 -22.80 9.56 8.05
CA GLN A 24 -23.66 10.66 8.47
C GLN A 24 -22.83 11.94 8.71
N LEU A 25 -21.69 11.82 9.40
CA LEU A 25 -20.79 12.96 9.65
C LEU A 25 -20.21 13.54 8.35
N LEU A 26 -19.82 12.68 7.41
CA LEU A 26 -19.33 13.14 6.10
C LEU A 26 -20.37 13.99 5.36
N LYS A 27 -21.64 13.58 5.37
CA LYS A 27 -22.73 14.34 4.74
C LYS A 27 -22.96 15.71 5.37
N LEU A 28 -22.66 15.87 6.65
CA LEU A 28 -22.73 17.18 7.32
C LEU A 28 -21.55 18.09 6.93
N LEU A 29 -20.39 17.50 6.61
CA LEU A 29 -19.19 18.24 6.25
C LEU A 29 -19.11 18.59 4.76
N GLU A 30 -19.64 17.74 3.87
CA GLU A 30 -19.58 17.92 2.41
C GLU A 30 -19.98 19.32 1.94
N PRO A 31 -21.10 19.92 2.38
CA PRO A 31 -21.48 21.27 1.96
C PRO A 31 -20.52 22.37 2.41
N HIS A 32 -19.66 22.08 3.39
CA HIS A 32 -18.70 23.03 3.96
C HIS A 32 -17.25 22.74 3.54
N ALA A 33 -17.01 21.73 2.70
CA ALA A 33 -15.67 21.25 2.38
C ALA A 33 -14.76 22.37 1.87
N GLU A 34 -15.21 23.14 0.87
CA GLU A 34 -14.44 24.25 0.30
C GLU A 34 -14.11 25.32 1.36
N LYS A 35 -15.09 25.71 2.16
CA LYS A 35 -14.92 26.73 3.22
C LYS A 35 -13.93 26.27 4.30
N LEU A 36 -13.98 25.00 4.67
CA LEU A 36 -13.06 24.40 5.65
C LEU A 36 -11.63 24.35 5.11
N ILE A 37 -11.45 23.98 3.84
CA ILE A 37 -10.14 23.96 3.17
C ILE A 37 -9.57 25.38 3.12
N ASN A 38 -10.34 26.36 2.65
CA ASN A 38 -9.87 27.75 2.57
C ASN A 38 -9.47 28.31 3.94
N LYS A 39 -10.27 28.03 4.99
CA LYS A 39 -9.91 28.43 6.35
C LYS A 39 -8.62 27.76 6.82
N MET A 40 -8.45 26.46 6.57
CA MET A 40 -7.23 25.73 6.95
C MET A 40 -5.98 26.30 6.26
N VAL A 41 -6.10 26.70 4.99
CA VAL A 41 -5.00 27.36 4.26
C VAL A 41 -4.66 28.71 4.90
N GLN A 42 -5.65 29.53 5.25
CA GLN A 42 -5.41 30.81 5.93
C GLN A 42 -4.70 30.61 7.27
N GLU A 43 -5.22 29.72 8.13
CA GLU A 43 -4.61 29.41 9.43
C GLU A 43 -3.16 28.91 9.28
N ALA A 44 -2.88 28.10 8.25
CA ALA A 44 -1.53 27.64 7.96
C ALA A 44 -0.59 28.81 7.58
N LEU A 45 -1.07 29.76 6.78
CA LEU A 45 -0.32 30.96 6.40
C LEU A 45 -0.11 31.91 7.59
N ASP A 46 -1.05 31.95 8.53
CA ASP A 46 -0.97 32.74 9.76
C ASP A 46 -0.09 32.10 10.86
N GLY A 47 0.53 30.95 10.57
CA GLY A 47 1.51 30.31 11.45
C GLY A 47 0.96 29.19 12.34
N ASN A 48 -0.20 28.61 12.02
CA ASN A 48 -0.69 27.41 12.70
C ASN A 48 0.07 26.17 12.21
N ASP A 49 1.01 25.68 13.01
CA ASP A 49 1.87 24.51 12.70
C ASP A 49 1.08 23.25 12.32
N ALA A 50 -0.06 23.00 12.96
CA ALA A 50 -0.87 21.82 12.68
C ALA A 50 -1.53 21.91 11.29
N ALA A 51 -2.03 23.09 10.92
CA ALA A 51 -2.60 23.34 9.59
C ALA A 51 -1.50 23.29 8.51
N LEU A 52 -0.33 23.88 8.80
CA LEU A 52 0.82 23.88 7.90
C LEU A 52 1.31 22.47 7.60
N ARG A 53 1.45 21.63 8.64
CA ARG A 53 1.82 20.22 8.47
C ARG A 53 0.83 19.46 7.59
N LEU A 54 -0.48 19.64 7.82
CA LEU A 54 -1.53 18.96 7.04
C LEU A 54 -1.48 19.38 5.56
N CYS A 55 -1.31 20.68 5.30
CA CYS A 55 -1.12 21.20 3.94
C CYS A 55 0.11 20.58 3.24
N ILE A 56 1.26 20.51 3.91
CA ILE A 56 2.50 19.93 3.35
C ILE A 56 2.34 18.44 3.07
N GLU A 57 1.81 17.66 4.02
CA GLU A 57 1.59 16.21 3.86
C GLU A 57 0.63 15.89 2.70
N ARG A 58 -0.27 16.82 2.34
CA ARG A 58 -1.20 16.65 1.23
C ARG A 58 -0.65 17.12 -0.12
N LEU A 59 0.19 18.15 -0.12
CA LEU A 59 0.87 18.70 -1.31
C LEU A 59 1.99 17.80 -1.80
N LEU A 60 2.80 17.29 -0.88
CA LEU A 60 3.92 16.42 -1.22
C LEU A 60 3.41 14.98 -1.33
N PRO A 61 3.73 14.25 -2.42
CA PRO A 61 3.49 12.82 -2.43
C PRO A 61 4.25 12.21 -1.26
N LYS A 62 3.59 11.33 -0.49
CA LYS A 62 4.27 10.52 0.52
C LYS A 62 5.46 9.87 -0.18
N ALA A 63 6.67 10.04 0.37
CA ALA A 63 7.89 9.53 -0.22
C ALA A 63 7.68 8.07 -0.67
N GLN A 64 7.53 7.88 -1.98
CA GLN A 64 7.40 6.56 -2.56
C GLN A 64 8.81 6.00 -2.62
N ARG A 65 9.00 4.75 -2.18
CA ARG A 65 10.26 4.05 -2.44
C ARG A 65 10.46 4.10 -3.96
N LYS A 66 11.60 4.63 -4.42
CA LYS A 66 11.91 4.76 -5.85
C LYS A 66 11.63 3.42 -6.54
N SER A 67 10.90 3.47 -7.65
CA SER A 67 10.74 2.33 -8.54
C SER A 67 12.14 1.85 -8.94
N MET A 68 12.41 0.57 -8.69
CA MET A 68 13.63 -0.08 -9.12
C MET A 68 13.58 -0.24 -10.65
N GLU A 69 14.56 0.32 -11.34
CA GLU A 69 14.83 -0.03 -12.74
C GLU A 69 15.78 -1.22 -12.71
N ILE A 70 15.24 -2.44 -12.74
CA ILE A 70 16.06 -3.64 -12.93
C ILE A 70 16.44 -3.65 -14.40
N ASN A 71 17.71 -3.41 -14.70
CA ASN A 71 18.22 -3.58 -16.05
C ASN A 71 18.36 -5.09 -16.32
N LEU A 72 17.28 -5.69 -16.84
CA LEU A 72 17.19 -7.11 -17.19
C LEU A 72 18.13 -7.53 -18.33
N ALA A 73 18.91 -6.60 -18.90
CA ALA A 73 19.86 -6.87 -19.99
C ALA A 73 21.02 -7.83 -19.63
N VAL A 74 21.12 -8.25 -18.36
CA VAL A 74 22.19 -9.14 -17.87
C VAL A 74 21.72 -10.60 -17.70
N LEU A 75 20.42 -10.88 -17.78
CA LEU A 75 19.90 -12.24 -17.52
C LEU A 75 19.50 -12.92 -18.83
N ASN A 76 20.10 -14.06 -19.13
CA ASN A 76 19.60 -14.95 -20.17
C ASN A 76 18.37 -15.71 -19.61
N GLU A 77 17.47 -16.19 -20.48
CA GLU A 77 16.30 -17.01 -20.06
C GLU A 77 16.71 -18.23 -19.22
N GLU A 78 17.92 -18.76 -19.48
CA GLU A 78 18.53 -19.87 -18.75
C GLU A 78 18.86 -19.51 -17.28
N ASP A 79 19.22 -18.25 -17.00
CA ASP A 79 19.57 -17.77 -15.66
C ASP A 79 18.35 -17.60 -14.75
N ILE A 80 17.19 -17.33 -15.34
CA ILE A 80 15.90 -17.18 -14.63
C ILE A 80 15.35 -18.55 -14.23
N THR A 81 15.72 -19.59 -14.97
CA THR A 81 15.19 -20.95 -14.80
C THR A 81 15.92 -21.71 -13.67
N SER A 82 17.16 -21.33 -13.35
CA SER A 82 17.96 -21.94 -12.27
C SER A 82 18.01 -21.05 -11.02
N PRO A 83 17.35 -21.44 -9.90
CA PRO A 83 17.40 -20.65 -8.66
C PRO A 83 18.83 -20.55 -8.10
N THR A 84 19.69 -21.52 -8.37
CA THR A 84 21.08 -21.50 -7.88
C THR A 84 21.89 -20.34 -8.49
N THR A 85 21.52 -19.86 -9.69
CA THR A 85 22.25 -18.82 -10.40
C THR A 85 21.75 -17.41 -10.04
N ILE A 86 20.44 -17.25 -9.83
CA ILE A 86 19.83 -15.92 -9.68
C ILE A 86 19.94 -15.34 -8.26
N PHE A 87 19.94 -16.19 -7.22
CA PHE A 87 20.06 -15.74 -5.83
C PHE A 87 21.40 -15.03 -5.53
N PRO A 88 22.57 -15.54 -5.96
CA PRO A 88 23.83 -14.83 -5.81
C PRO A 88 23.86 -13.46 -6.49
N ILE A 89 23.22 -13.33 -7.67
CA ILE A 89 23.13 -12.07 -8.40
C ILE A 89 22.32 -11.06 -7.59
N ILE A 90 21.13 -11.45 -7.12
CA ILE A 90 20.27 -10.60 -6.29
C ILE A 90 20.99 -10.19 -5.00
N LEU A 91 21.71 -11.12 -4.35
CA LEU A 91 22.47 -10.81 -3.14
C LEU A 91 23.59 -9.80 -3.41
N ASN A 92 24.31 -9.94 -4.53
CA ASN A 92 25.34 -8.98 -4.92
C ASN A 92 24.75 -7.58 -5.11
N GLU A 93 23.62 -7.47 -5.81
CA GLU A 93 22.94 -6.18 -6.02
C GLU A 93 22.43 -5.52 -4.72
N ILE A 94 22.07 -6.33 -3.71
CA ILE A 94 21.74 -5.82 -2.36
C ILE A 94 22.98 -5.26 -1.69
N LEU A 95 24.10 -5.98 -1.76
CA LEU A 95 25.35 -5.60 -1.11
C LEU A 95 26.01 -4.37 -1.75
N THR A 96 25.88 -4.20 -3.06
CA THR A 96 26.34 -3.01 -3.78
C THR A 96 25.43 -1.79 -3.59
N GLY A 97 24.24 -1.98 -3.00
CA GLY A 97 23.27 -0.93 -2.73
C GLY A 97 22.41 -0.53 -3.93
N ASN A 98 22.47 -1.30 -5.02
CA ASN A 98 21.66 -1.08 -6.22
C ASN A 98 20.18 -1.42 -5.97
N ILE A 99 19.91 -2.41 -5.11
CA ILE A 99 18.56 -2.79 -4.69
C ILE A 99 18.44 -2.86 -3.16
N THR A 100 17.24 -2.63 -2.63
CA THR A 100 17.01 -2.75 -1.18
C THR A 100 16.80 -4.20 -0.76
N PRO A 101 17.12 -4.59 0.50
CA PRO A 101 16.84 -5.94 0.99
C PRO A 101 15.36 -6.34 0.91
N ASP A 102 14.45 -5.39 1.12
CA ASP A 102 13.00 -5.61 1.00
C ASP A 102 12.60 -5.93 -0.45
N ASP A 103 13.24 -5.29 -1.42
CA ASP A 103 12.93 -5.50 -2.83
C ASP A 103 13.56 -6.79 -3.35
N GLY A 104 14.78 -7.13 -2.94
CA GLY A 104 15.39 -8.43 -3.22
C GLY A 104 14.53 -9.60 -2.73
N LYS A 105 13.95 -9.50 -1.53
CA LYS A 105 12.99 -10.50 -1.01
C LYS A 105 11.74 -10.65 -1.90
N LYS A 106 11.22 -9.55 -2.46
CA LYS A 106 10.06 -9.61 -3.37
C LYS A 106 10.41 -10.30 -4.69
N ILE A 107 11.58 -10.00 -5.26
CA ILE A 107 12.05 -10.63 -6.50
C ILE A 107 12.21 -12.14 -6.30
N ILE A 108 12.89 -12.55 -5.23
CA ILE A 108 13.07 -13.97 -4.87
C ILE A 108 11.72 -14.69 -4.80
N ARG A 109 10.75 -14.10 -4.08
CA ARG A 109 9.41 -14.68 -3.96
C ARG A 109 8.70 -14.84 -5.31
N LEU A 110 8.81 -13.87 -6.21
CA LEU A 110 8.21 -13.95 -7.54
C LEU A 110 8.80 -15.10 -8.36
N ILE A 111 10.12 -15.32 -8.25
CA ILE A 111 10.82 -16.42 -8.93
C ILE A 111 10.36 -17.77 -8.36
N GLU A 112 10.30 -17.91 -7.04
CA GLU A 112 9.77 -19.13 -6.38
C GLU A 112 8.32 -19.43 -6.80
N GLU A 113 7.46 -18.40 -6.87
CA GLU A 113 6.07 -18.54 -7.32
C GLU A 113 5.94 -18.97 -8.78
N GLN A 114 6.84 -18.51 -9.67
CA GLN A 114 6.86 -18.97 -11.07
C GLN A 114 7.34 -20.42 -11.18
N GLN A 115 8.39 -20.79 -10.45
CA GLN A 115 8.93 -22.17 -10.46
C GLN A 115 7.91 -23.20 -10.00
N LEU A 116 7.14 -22.89 -8.95
CA LEU A 116 6.06 -23.75 -8.48
C LEU A 116 4.97 -23.94 -9.54
N ARG A 117 4.68 -22.92 -10.37
CA ARG A 117 3.71 -23.04 -11.47
C ARG A 117 4.24 -23.92 -12.59
N THR A 118 5.51 -23.78 -12.95
CA THR A 118 6.13 -24.57 -14.03
C THR A 118 6.29 -26.05 -13.65
N GLN A 119 6.51 -26.37 -12.36
CA GLN A 119 6.59 -27.76 -11.87
C GLN A 119 5.22 -28.47 -11.78
N LEU A 120 4.12 -27.73 -11.85
CA LEU A 120 2.75 -28.25 -11.78
C LEU A 120 2.12 -28.48 -13.17
N LEU A 121 2.85 -28.21 -14.25
CA LEU A 121 2.49 -28.49 -15.65
C LEU A 121 3.30 -29.67 -16.18
#